data_AF-A0A5B9QD52-F1
#
_entry.id   AF-A0A5B9QD52-F1
#
_cell.length_a   1.000
_cell.length_b   1.000
_cell.length_c   1.000
_cell.angle_alpha   90.00
_cell.angle_beta   90.00
_cell.angle_gamma   90.00
#
_symmetry.space_group_name_H-M   'P 1'
#
loop_
_entity.id
_entity.type
_entity.pdbx_description
1 polymer ?
#
loop_
_entity_poly.entity_id
_entity_poly.type
_entity_poly.pdbx_seq_one_letter_code
_entity_poly.pdbx_strand_id
1 'polypeptide(L)' 'MPPTEHQRFTRNVVMEVYLCDPYATWRKGANERTYGLLKQFFPKGPDFMQVSHREVARVEQVLNERPRKR' A
#
# COMPACT_ATOMS: atom_id res chain seq x y z
N MET A 1 -29.47 -4.44 5.34
CA MET A 1 -28.10 -4.98 5.37
C MET A 1 -27.27 -4.21 6.37
N PRO A 2 -26.42 -4.86 7.18
CA PRO A 2 -25.45 -4.15 8.00
C PRO A 2 -24.47 -3.38 7.10
N PRO A 3 -23.95 -2.22 7.55
CA PRO A 3 -22.92 -1.51 6.80
C PRO A 3 -21.70 -2.41 6.68
N THR A 4 -21.13 -2.44 5.48
CA THR A 4 -19.86 -3.14 5.21
C THR A 4 -18.71 -2.50 6.01
N GLU A 5 -17.63 -3.23 6.22
CA GLU A 5 -16.49 -2.72 7.02
C GLU A 5 -15.91 -1.41 6.47
N HIS A 6 -15.84 -1.24 5.14
CA HIS A 6 -15.37 0.02 4.57
C HIS A 6 -16.31 1.19 4.90
N GLN A 7 -17.64 0.97 4.91
CA GLN A 7 -18.61 1.99 5.28
C GLN A 7 -18.52 2.35 6.77
N ARG A 8 -18.21 1.38 7.64
CA ARG A 8 -17.93 1.63 9.06
C ARG A 8 -16.68 2.47 9.22
N PHE A 9 -15.59 2.11 8.54
CA PHE A 9 -14.34 2.86 8.56
C PHE A 9 -14.53 4.30 8.09
N THR A 10 -15.17 4.52 6.93
CA THR A 10 -15.40 5.86 6.37
C THR A 10 -16.20 6.75 7.32
N ARG A 11 -17.17 6.20 8.06
CA ARG A 11 -17.95 6.98 9.04
C ARG A 11 -17.15 7.40 10.27
N ASN A 12 -16.09 6.67 10.60
CA ASN A 12 -15.31 6.87 11.82
C ASN A 12 -14.08 7.76 11.61
N VAL A 13 -13.72 8.08 10.36
CA VAL A 13 -12.57 8.92 10.04
C VAL A 13 -13.01 10.32 9.64
N VAL A 14 -12.27 11.34 10.08
CA VAL A 14 -12.49 12.74 9.69
C VAL A 14 -11.69 13.05 8.41
N MET A 15 -11.88 12.23 7.37
CA MET A 15 -11.24 12.39 6.06
C MET A 15 -12.08 11.77 4.95
N GLU A 16 -11.88 12.25 3.73
CA GLU A 16 -12.53 11.68 2.55
C GLU A 16 -11.90 10.31 2.21
N VAL A 17 -12.77 9.33 1.94
CA VAL A 17 -12.35 7.97 1.56
C VAL A 17 -12.77 7.71 0.12
N TYR A 18 -11.79 7.38 -0.73
CA TYR A 18 -12.01 7.08 -2.14
C TYR A 18 -11.74 5.61 -2.43
N LEU A 19 -12.64 4.97 -3.18
CA LEU A 19 -12.45 3.62 -3.72
C LEU A 19 -12.21 3.69 -5.22
N CYS A 20 -11.45 2.72 -5.73
CA CYS A 20 -11.25 2.55 -7.17
C CYS A 20 -12.45 1.83 -7.77
N ASP A 21 -12.91 2.30 -8.92
CA ASP A 21 -14.00 1.63 -9.65
C ASP A 21 -13.56 0.23 -10.10
N PRO A 22 -14.49 -0.74 -10.12
CA PRO A 22 -14.23 -2.02 -10.75
C PRO A 22 -13.70 -1.84 -12.17
N TYR A 23 -12.72 -2.66 -12.56
CA TYR A 23 -12.10 -2.63 -13.89
C TYR A 23 -11.33 -1.35 -14.25
N ALA A 24 -11.22 -0.37 -13.34
CA ALA A 24 -10.41 0.84 -13.53
C ALA A 24 -8.98 0.68 -13.00
N THR A 25 -8.18 -0.18 -13.63
CA THR A 25 -6.80 -0.49 -13.21
C THR A 25 -5.91 0.75 -13.14
N TRP A 26 -6.09 1.71 -14.05
CA TRP A 26 -5.31 2.95 -14.10
C TRP A 26 -5.43 3.82 -12.83
N ARG A 27 -6.55 3.75 -12.09
CA ARG A 27 -6.72 4.48 -10.82
C ARG A 27 -5.78 3.99 -9.71
N LYS A 28 -5.17 2.82 -9.90
CA LYS A 28 -4.22 2.19 -8.95
C LYS A 28 -2.77 2.26 -9.41
N GLY A 29 -2.44 2.99 -10.48
CA GLY A 29 -1.10 2.97 -11.07
C GLY A 29 0.03 3.30 -10.08
N ALA A 30 -0.21 4.23 -9.15
CA ALA A 30 0.75 4.55 -8.09
C ALA A 30 0.95 3.38 -7.12
N ASN A 31 -0.13 2.70 -6.72
CA ASN A 31 -0.08 1.55 -5.82
C ASN A 31 0.64 0.37 -6.47
N GLU A 32 0.34 0.09 -7.75
CA GLU A 32 0.98 -0.98 -8.51
C GLU A 32 2.48 -0.73 -8.69
N ARG A 33 2.86 0.52 -8.99
CA ARG A 33 4.26 0.93 -9.03
C ARG A 33 4.97 0.70 -7.69
N THR A 34 4.38 1.15 -6.58
CA THR A 34 4.96 0.98 -5.24
C THR A 34 5.08 -0.50 -4.86
N TYR A 35 4.06 -1.31 -5.15
CA TYR A 35 4.08 -2.74 -4.88
C TYR A 35 5.17 -3.46 -5.69
N GLY A 36 5.41 -3.04 -6.94
CA GLY A 36 6.54 -3.51 -7.74
C GLY A 36 7.90 -3.22 -7.10
N LEU A 37 8.05 -2.07 -6.44
CA LEU A 37 9.27 -1.73 -5.71
C LEU A 37 9.44 -2.55 -4.44
N LEU A 38 8.36 -2.74 -3.67
CA LEU A 38 8.39 -3.58 -2.46
C LEU A 38 8.83 -5.01 -2.78
N LYS A 39 8.41 -5.58 -3.91
CA LYS A 39 8.83 -6.92 -4.37
C LYS A 39 10.32 -7.05 -4.66
N GLN A 40 11.05 -5.95 -4.89
CA GLN A 40 12.50 -5.98 -5.06
C GLN A 40 13.23 -6.24 -3.74
N PHE A 41 12.61 -5.85 -2.61
CA PHE A 41 13.14 -6.07 -1.26
C PHE A 41 12.60 -7.35 -0.63
N PHE A 42 11.33 -7.67 -0.90
CA PHE A 42 10.65 -8.85 -0.39
C PHE A 42 10.25 -9.75 -1.57
N PRO A 43 11.19 -10.55 -2.12
CA PRO A 43 10.88 -11.50 -3.19
C PRO A 43 9.82 -12.49 -2.70
N LYS A 44 9.12 -13.17 -3.61
CA LYS A 44 8.15 -14.20 -3.21
C LYS A 44 8.87 -15.37 -2.53
N GLY A 45 8.40 -15.81 -1.37
CA GLY A 45 8.94 -17.01 -0.69
C GLY A 45 9.38 -16.86 0.78
N PRO A 46 9.87 -15.71 1.28
CA PRO A 46 10.02 -15.51 2.70
C PRO A 46 8.63 -15.37 3.32
N ASP A 47 8.42 -16.09 4.41
CA ASP A 47 7.29 -15.84 5.30
C ASP A 47 7.41 -14.39 5.80
N PHE A 48 6.40 -13.56 5.54
CA PHE A 48 6.38 -12.18 6.02
C PHE A 48 6.47 -12.11 7.55
N MET A 49 6.18 -13.20 8.27
CA MET A 49 6.42 -13.32 9.70
C MET A 49 7.90 -13.27 10.09
N GLN A 50 8.81 -13.56 9.17
CA GLN A 50 10.26 -13.46 9.39
C GLN A 50 10.80 -12.07 9.08
N VAL A 51 10.00 -11.20 8.44
CA VAL A 51 10.40 -9.83 8.16
C VAL A 51 10.29 -9.01 9.45
N SER A 52 11.43 -8.56 9.96
CA SER A 52 11.46 -7.74 11.17
C SER A 52 10.89 -6.34 10.92
N HIS A 53 10.28 -5.73 11.93
CA HIS A 53 9.83 -4.32 11.84
C HIS A 53 10.98 -3.36 11.47
N ARG A 54 12.22 -3.65 11.89
CA ARG A 54 13.40 -2.85 11.52
C ARG A 54 13.70 -2.93 10.02
N GLU A 55 13.51 -4.09 9.42
CA GLU A 55 13.69 -4.27 8.00
C GLU A 55 12.63 -3.53 7.19
N VAL A 56 11.37 -3.57 7.63
CA VAL A 56 10.28 -2.78 7.04
C VAL A 56 10.62 -1.29 7.09
N ALA A 57 10.98 -0.75 8.25
CA ALA A 57 11.31 0.66 8.41
C ALA A 57 12.49 1.10 7.52
N ARG A 58 13.52 0.24 7.39
CA ARG A 58 14.65 0.49 6.50
C ARG A 58 14.21 0.57 5.03
N VAL A 59 13.37 -0.36 4.57
CA VAL A 59 12.86 -0.36 3.20
C VAL A 59 11.97 0.84 2.94
N GLU A 60 11.10 1.21 3.88
CA GLU A 60 10.28 2.42 3.80
C GLU A 60 11.13 3.68 3.63
N GLN A 61 12.19 3.84 4.44
CA GLN A 61 13.12 4.97 4.33
C GLN A 61 13.76 5.03 2.94
N VAL A 62 14.30 3.91 2.46
CA VAL A 62 14.93 3.83 1.12
C VAL A 62 13.94 4.20 0.02
N LEU A 63 12.69 3.74 0.11
CA LEU A 63 11.66 4.06 -0.89
C LEU A 63 11.25 5.53 -0.86
N ASN A 64 11.15 6.13 0.33
CA ASN A 64 10.75 7.53 0.51
C ASN A 64 11.87 8.52 0.10
N GLU A 65 13.12 8.17 0.39
CA GLU A 65 14.30 9.00 0.04
C GLU A 65 14.73 8.83 -1.43
N ARG A 66 14.18 7.84 -2.13
CA ARG A 66 14.52 7.58 -3.53
C ARG A 66 14.29 8.84 -4.39
N PRO A 67 15.30 9.31 -5.14
CA PRO A 67 15.14 10.45 -6.04
C PRO A 67 14.02 10.18 -7.05
N ARG A 68 13.01 11.06 -7.07
CA ARG A 68 11.95 11.05 -8.08
C ARG A 68 12.24 12.13 -9.10
N LYS A 69 12.17 11.79 -10.39
CA LYS A 69 12.12 12.80 -11.45
C LYS A 69 10.94 13.74 -11.16
N ARG A 70 11.23 15.03 -11.09
CA ARG A 70 10.24 16.10 -11.13
C ARG A 70 10.03 16.53 -12.57
#